data_AF-A0A5N5EX07-F1
#
_entry.id   AF-A0A5N5EX07-F1
#
_cell.length_a   1.000
_cell.length_b   1.000
_cell.length_c   1.000
_cell.angle_alpha   90.00
_cell.angle_beta   90.00
_cell.angle_gamma   90.00
#
_symmetry.space_group_name_H-M   'P 1'
#
loop_
_entity.id
_entity.type
_entity.pdbx_description
1 polymer ?
#
loop_
_entity_poly.entity_id
_entity_poly.type
_entity_poly.pdbx_seq_one_letter_code
_entity_poly.pdbx_strand_id
1 'polypeptide(L)'
;MSTENVVPLICVSHYLEMTENHSKNNLLSKALCYFQERILPSWNETIMAFRATEMFLRQSVKLGLIDACIESVIQKALANPSLIGQPMKNLI
;
A
#
# COMPACT_ATOMS: atom_id res chain seq x y z
N MET A 1 -12.55 -0.58 1.01
CA MET A 1 -11.17 -1.11 1.03
C MET A 1 -10.60 -0.82 2.40
N SER A 2 -9.76 -1.71 2.91
CA SER A 2 -9.05 -1.57 4.19
C SER A 2 -7.56 -1.81 3.97
N THR A 3 -6.75 -1.50 4.97
CA THR A 3 -5.30 -1.66 4.87
C THR A 3 -4.88 -3.11 4.65
N GLU A 4 -5.59 -4.06 5.25
CA GLU A 4 -5.28 -5.50 5.19
C GLU A 4 -5.57 -6.08 3.80
N ASN A 5 -6.56 -5.54 3.08
CA ASN A 5 -6.99 -6.09 1.80
C ASN A 5 -6.52 -5.30 0.58
N VAL A 6 -6.01 -4.08 0.72
CA VAL A 6 -5.64 -3.24 -0.43
C VAL A 6 -4.54 -3.89 -1.29
N VAL A 7 -3.51 -4.48 -0.68
CA VAL A 7 -2.42 -5.13 -1.41
C VAL A 7 -2.88 -6.39 -2.15
N PRO A 8 -3.59 -7.34 -1.50
CA PRO A 8 -4.23 -8.45 -2.20
C PRO A 8 -5.15 -7.99 -3.34
N LEU A 9 -5.98 -6.95 -3.09
CA LEU A 9 -6.91 -6.41 -4.10
C LEU A 9 -6.16 -5.86 -5.31
N ILE A 10 -5.09 -5.10 -5.13
CA ILE A 10 -4.26 -4.60 -6.23
C ILE A 10 -3.67 -5.77 -7.02
N CYS A 11 -3.09 -6.76 -6.33
CA CYS A 11 -2.43 -7.90 -6.98
C CYS A 11 -3.41 -8.74 -7.81
N VAL A 12 -4.58 -9.07 -7.24
CA VAL A 12 -5.62 -9.85 -7.92
C VAL A 12 -6.26 -9.04 -9.05
N SER A 13 -6.57 -7.76 -8.82
CA SER A 13 -7.15 -6.89 -9.87
C SER A 13 -6.20 -6.74 -11.05
N HIS A 14 -4.90 -6.63 -10.81
CA HIS A 14 -3.90 -6.61 -11.88
C HIS A 14 -3.83 -7.95 -12.61
N TYR A 15 -3.84 -9.07 -11.89
CA TYR A 15 -3.82 -10.41 -12.50
C TYR A 15 -5.05 -10.67 -13.38
N LEU A 16 -6.22 -10.20 -12.97
CA LEU A 16 -7.48 -10.31 -13.70
C LEU A 16 -7.66 -9.23 -14.78
N GLU A 17 -6.63 -8.41 -15.03
CA GLU A 17 -6.67 -7.29 -15.98
C GLU A 17 -7.88 -6.36 -15.75
N MET A 18 -8.25 -6.13 -14.49
CA MET A 18 -9.36 -5.25 -14.08
C MET A 18 -9.01 -3.77 -14.29
N THR A 19 -8.82 -3.38 -15.55
CA THR A 19 -8.36 -2.07 -15.99
C THR A 19 -9.49 -1.26 -16.64
N GLU A 20 -9.25 0.04 -16.82
CA GLU A 20 -10.18 0.94 -17.49
C GLU A 20 -10.41 0.59 -18.96
N ASN A 21 -9.54 -0.21 -19.58
CA ASN A 21 -9.73 -0.71 -20.94
C ASN A 21 -10.93 -1.69 -21.04
N HIS A 22 -11.28 -2.36 -19.94
CA HIS A 22 -12.43 -3.28 -19.89
C HIS A 22 -13.72 -2.59 -19.47
N SER A 23 -13.66 -1.67 -18.50
CA SER A 23 -14.82 -0.92 -18.00
C SER A 23 -14.39 0.30 -17.19
N LYS A 24 -15.21 1.36 -17.20
CA LYS A 24 -14.97 2.56 -16.38
C LYS A 24 -15.06 2.24 -14.89
N ASN A 25 -14.26 2.93 -14.08
CA ASN A 25 -14.20 2.79 -12.61
C ASN A 25 -13.86 1.37 -12.15
N ASN A 26 -12.88 0.76 -12.82
CA ASN A 26 -12.46 -0.59 -12.52
C ASN A 26 -11.65 -0.67 -11.22
N LEU A 27 -11.57 -1.88 -10.66
CA LEU A 27 -11.07 -2.10 -9.31
C LEU A 27 -9.59 -1.77 -9.16
N LEU A 28 -8.76 -2.03 -10.17
CA LEU A 28 -7.32 -1.79 -10.08
C LEU A 28 -7.01 -0.31 -9.84
N SER A 29 -7.60 0.58 -10.64
CA SER A 29 -7.40 2.03 -10.53
C SER A 29 -7.84 2.55 -9.16
N LYS A 30 -9.02 2.11 -8.70
CA LYS A 30 -9.56 2.50 -7.40
C LYS A 30 -8.70 2.02 -6.23
N ALA A 31 -8.18 0.80 -6.31
CA ALA A 31 -7.33 0.23 -5.27
C ALA A 31 -5.96 0.92 -5.21
N LEU A 32 -5.37 1.23 -6.36
CA LEU A 32 -4.11 2.00 -6.44
C LEU A 32 -4.28 3.42 -5.88
N CYS A 33 -5.36 4.11 -6.24
CA CYS A 33 -5.68 5.44 -5.70
C CYS A 33 -5.86 5.40 -4.18
N TYR A 34 -6.62 4.43 -3.65
CA TYR A 34 -6.76 4.25 -2.19
C TYR A 34 -5.42 3.96 -1.51
N PHE A 35 -4.57 3.12 -2.10
CA PHE A 35 -3.24 2.86 -1.59
C PHE A 35 -2.38 4.13 -1.53
N GLN A 36 -2.36 4.93 -2.61
CA GLN A 36 -1.55 6.14 -2.68
C GLN A 36 -2.06 7.26 -1.77
N GLU A 37 -3.36 7.51 -1.75
CA GLU A 37 -3.95 8.68 -1.10
C GLU A 37 -4.31 8.44 0.37
N ARG A 38 -4.62 7.20 0.75
CA ARG A 38 -5.06 6.88 2.13
C ARG A 38 -4.01 6.12 2.93
N ILE A 39 -3.32 5.17 2.30
CA ILE A 39 -2.42 4.25 3.00
C ILE A 39 -1.01 4.83 3.15
N LEU A 40 -0.37 5.25 2.04
CA LEU A 40 1.00 5.77 2.09
C LEU A 40 1.20 6.98 3.03
N PRO A 41 0.24 7.92 3.19
CA PRO A 41 0.41 9.04 4.12
C PRO A 41 0.48 8.62 5.60
N SER A 42 -0.07 7.45 5.94
CA SER A 42 -0.16 6.96 7.32
C SER A 42 0.98 6.00 7.64
N TRP A 43 1.73 6.27 8.71
CA TRP A 43 2.81 5.38 9.18
C TRP A 43 2.32 3.97 9.46
N ASN A 44 1.31 3.83 10.30
CA ASN A 44 0.80 2.53 10.73
C ASN A 44 0.24 1.75 9.53
N GLU A 45 -0.53 2.40 8.67
CA GLU A 45 -1.15 1.72 7.53
C GLU A 45 -0.11 1.38 6.45
N THR A 46 0.90 2.22 6.22
CA THR A 46 2.02 1.89 5.32
C THR A 46 2.75 0.64 5.79
N ILE A 47 3.05 0.53 7.10
CA ILE A 47 3.75 -0.64 7.67
C ILE A 47 2.88 -1.89 7.57
N MET A 48 1.58 -1.79 7.86
CA MET A 48 0.65 -2.91 7.73
C MET A 48 0.53 -3.36 6.26
N ALA A 49 0.41 -2.43 5.32
CA ALA A 49 0.35 -2.74 3.90
C ALA A 49 1.67 -3.37 3.40
N PHE A 50 2.83 -2.87 3.87
CA PHE A 50 4.13 -3.49 3.59
C PHE A 50 4.18 -4.95 4.04
N ARG A 51 3.71 -5.26 5.25
CA ARG A 51 3.62 -6.65 5.74
C ARG A 51 2.70 -7.50 4.86
N ALA A 52 1.57 -6.95 4.42
CA ALA A 52 0.64 -7.67 3.54
C ALA A 52 1.24 -8.01 2.15
N THR A 53 2.33 -7.35 1.73
CA THR A 53 3.03 -7.70 0.48
C THR A 53 3.69 -9.06 0.52
N GLU A 54 4.02 -9.59 1.71
CA GLU A 54 4.67 -10.89 1.86
C GLU A 54 3.85 -12.02 1.23
N MET A 55 2.53 -11.98 1.41
CA MET A 55 1.60 -12.98 0.83
C MET A 55 1.55 -12.93 -0.70
N PHE A 56 1.90 -11.80 -1.31
CA PHE A 56 1.85 -11.56 -2.76
C PHE A 56 3.20 -11.06 -3.28
N LEU A 57 4.31 -11.56 -2.73
CA LEU A 57 5.65 -10.98 -2.90
C LEU A 57 6.01 -10.70 -4.37
N ARG A 58 5.92 -11.73 -5.23
CA ARG A 58 6.28 -11.61 -6.65
C ARG A 58 5.47 -10.52 -7.37
N GLN A 59 4.18 -10.46 -7.11
CA GLN A 59 3.28 -9.50 -7.75
C GLN A 59 3.48 -8.10 -7.18
N SER A 60 3.69 -8.00 -5.87
CA SER A 60 3.93 -6.74 -5.16
C SER A 60 5.24 -6.09 -5.59
N VAL A 61 6.30 -6.87 -5.81
CA VAL A 61 7.57 -6.40 -6.41
C VAL A 61 7.31 -5.89 -7.82
N LYS A 62 6.65 -6.70 -8.67
CA LYS A 62 6.35 -6.31 -10.07
C LYS A 62 5.56 -5.00 -10.16
N LEU A 63 4.65 -4.78 -9.23
CA LEU A 63 3.77 -3.61 -9.17
C LEU A 63 4.38 -2.42 -8.40
N GLY A 64 5.60 -2.55 -7.88
CA GLY A 64 6.29 -1.48 -7.14
C GLY A 64 5.64 -1.14 -5.78
N LEU A 65 4.80 -2.03 -5.22
CA LEU A 65 4.10 -1.77 -3.96
C LEU A 65 5.06 -1.77 -2.77
N ILE A 66 6.06 -2.64 -2.82
CA ILE A 66 7.10 -2.75 -1.77
C ILE A 66 7.93 -1.47 -1.74
N ASP A 67 8.43 -1.04 -2.90
CA ASP A 67 9.24 0.17 -3.04
C ASP A 67 8.44 1.41 -2.63
N ALA A 68 7.17 1.50 -3.02
CA ALA A 68 6.30 2.61 -2.62
C ALA A 68 6.13 2.71 -1.10
N CYS A 69 5.96 1.57 -0.40
CA CYS A 69 5.90 1.57 1.06
C CYS A 69 7.23 1.98 1.69
N ILE A 70 8.36 1.46 1.20
CA ILE A 70 9.70 1.79 1.70
C ILE A 70 9.98 3.28 1.52
N GLU A 71 9.79 3.80 0.31
CA GLU A 71 10.00 5.21 -0.02
C GLU A 71 9.13 6.10 0.87
N SER A 72 7.86 5.73 1.03
CA SER A 72 6.95 6.46 1.90
C SER A 72 7.41 6.49 3.37
N VAL A 73 8.00 5.40 3.88
CA VAL A 73 8.58 5.38 5.23
C VAL A 73 9.83 6.26 5.29
N ILE A 74 10.74 6.15 4.31
CA ILE A 74 11.96 6.96 4.23
C ILE A 74 11.62 8.46 4.21
N GLN A 75 10.69 8.87 3.36
CA GLN A 75 10.29 10.28 3.24
C GLN A 75 9.71 10.81 4.55
N LYS A 76 8.86 10.04 5.24
CA LYS A 76 8.31 10.46 6.53
C LYS A 76 9.38 10.52 7.62
N ALA A 77 10.32 9.57 7.63
CA ALA A 77 11.46 9.54 8.53
C ALA A 77 12.36 10.77 8.34
N LEU A 78 12.67 11.13 7.09
CA LEU A 78 13.46 12.31 6.76
C LEU A 78 12.74 13.62 7.10
N ALA A 79 11.42 13.68 6.85
CA ALA A 79 10.62 14.86 7.12
C ALA A 79 10.47 15.15 8.62
N ASN A 80 10.34 14.12 9.46
CA ASN A 80 10.21 14.27 10.92
C ASN A 80 10.94 13.14 11.66
N PRO A 81 12.27 13.24 11.84
CA PRO A 81 13.07 12.21 12.49
C PRO A 81 12.64 11.88 13.93
N SER A 82 12.00 12.82 14.63
CA SER A 82 11.50 12.63 16.01
C SER A 82 10.31 11.67 16.14
N LEU A 83 9.66 11.33 15.02
CA LEU A 83 8.61 10.30 14.97
C LEU A 83 9.20 8.88 14.87
N ILE A 84 10.50 8.77 14.58
CA ILE A 84 11.24 7.51 14.61
C ILE A 84 11.56 7.20 16.09
N GLY A 85 10.69 6.43 16.75
CA GLY A 85 10.93 5.97 18.12
C GLY A 85 9.84 6.33 19.13
N GLN A 86 8.81 7.09 18.73
CA GLN A 86 7.57 7.07 19.53
C GLN A 86 6.92 5.69 19.35
N PRO A 87 6.57 4.97 20.43
CA PRO A 87 5.87 3.70 20.31
C PRO A 87 4.60 3.95 19.50
N MET A 88 4.36 3.14 18.47
CA MET A 88 3.10 3.15 17.74
C MET A 88 1.99 2.93 18.75
N LYS A 89 1.30 4.00 19.15
CA LYS A 89 0.19 3.90 20.08
C LYS A 89 -0.93 3.19 19.31
N ASN A 90 -1.19 1.96 19.76
CA ASN A 90 -2.33 1.10 19.45
C ASN A 90 -2.09 0.07 18.32
N LEU A 91 -1.59 -1.10 18.75
CA LEU A 91 -1.93 -2.41 18.21
C LEU A 91 -2.63 -3.18 19.34
N ILE A 92 -3.92 -2.91 19.54
CA ILE A 92 -4.86 -3.77 20.27
C ILE A 92 -6.10 -3.87 19.40
#